data_AF-A0A7W0EUC9-F1
#
_entry.id   AF-A0A7W0EUC9-F1
#
_cell.length_a   1.000
_cell.length_b   1.000
_cell.length_c   1.000
_cell.angle_alpha   90.00
_cell.angle_beta   90.00
_cell.angle_gamma   90.00
#
_symmetry.space_group_name_H-M   'P 1'
#
loop_
_entity.id
_entity.type
_entity.pdbx_description
1 polymer ?
#
loop_
_entity_poly.entity_id
_entity_poly.type
_entity_poly.pdbx_seq_one_letter_code
_entity_poly.pdbx_strand_id
1 'polypeptide(L)'
;MNRELAEMRGHLVEKEEQLKTLALSIRGLVASVRSALSPYVEIDDLSCDVAAQQAVELAEKQIRYKELASEIKALHNALGR
;
A
#
# COMPACT_ATOMS: atom_id res chain seq x y z
N MET A 1 -14.78 30.24 5.54
CA MET A 1 -13.51 30.07 4.81
C MET A 1 -12.41 29.35 5.60
N ASN A 2 -12.15 29.64 6.89
CA ASN A 2 -11.07 28.96 7.64
C ASN A 2 -11.33 27.49 8.02
N ARG A 3 -12.60 27.08 8.21
CA ARG A 3 -12.96 25.74 8.66
C ARG A 3 -12.78 24.67 7.57
N GLU A 4 -13.27 24.94 6.38
CA GLU A 4 -13.21 24.02 5.23
C GLU A 4 -11.77 23.73 4.79
N LEU A 5 -10.91 24.75 4.77
CA LEU A 5 -9.47 24.57 4.53
C LEU A 5 -8.79 23.73 5.63
N ALA A 6 -9.19 23.89 6.88
CA ALA A 6 -8.67 23.09 7.99
C ALA A 6 -9.13 21.63 7.88
N GLU A 7 -10.39 21.38 7.52
CA GLU A 7 -10.95 20.05 7.28
C GLU A 7 -10.23 19.34 6.12
N MET A 8 -10.02 20.02 4.98
CA MET A 8 -9.28 19.46 3.85
C MET A 8 -7.83 19.11 4.20
N ARG A 9 -7.15 19.94 5.00
CA ARG A 9 -5.80 19.65 5.50
C ARG A 9 -5.79 18.46 6.45
N GLY A 10 -6.79 18.33 7.31
CA GLY A 10 -6.97 17.17 8.18
C GLY A 10 -7.10 15.88 7.36
N HIS A 11 -8.00 15.87 6.39
CA HIS A 11 -8.19 14.74 5.48
C HIS A 11 -6.93 14.38 4.70
N LEU A 12 -6.18 15.38 4.22
CA LEU A 12 -4.91 15.12 3.54
C LEU A 12 -3.92 14.36 4.46
N VAL A 13 -3.76 14.81 5.71
CA VAL A 13 -2.86 14.16 6.67
C VAL A 13 -3.30 12.72 6.97
N GLU A 14 -4.60 12.49 7.17
CA GLU A 14 -5.14 11.14 7.39
C GLU A 14 -4.82 10.20 6.22
N LYS A 15 -5.01 10.70 4.98
CA LYS A 15 -4.76 9.92 3.77
C LYS A 15 -3.27 9.64 3.58
N GLU A 16 -2.41 10.62 3.83
CA GLU A 16 -0.95 10.44 3.79
C GLU A 16 -0.48 9.38 4.80
N GLU A 17 -1.06 9.34 5.99
CA GLU A 17 -0.72 8.33 7.00
C GLU A 17 -1.22 6.93 6.61
N GLN A 18 -2.43 6.84 6.07
CA GLN A 18 -2.94 5.60 5.47
C GLN A 18 -2.02 5.09 4.36
N LEU A 19 -1.51 5.99 3.50
CA LEU A 19 -0.62 5.63 2.40
C LEU A 19 0.72 5.09 2.90
N LYS A 20 1.30 5.70 3.93
CA LYS A 20 2.53 5.21 4.58
C LYS A 20 2.34 3.84 5.19
N THR A 21 1.25 3.65 5.93
CA THR A 21 0.92 2.37 6.57
C THR A 21 0.76 1.27 5.52
N LEU A 22 0.04 1.57 4.43
CA LEU A 22 -0.14 0.65 3.32
C LEU A 22 1.19 0.31 2.62
N ALA A 23 2.07 1.29 2.45
CA ALA A 23 3.41 1.06 1.88
C ALA A 23 4.24 0.09 2.74
N LEU A 24 4.19 0.22 4.07
CA LEU A 24 4.87 -0.70 4.99
C LEU A 24 4.33 -2.12 4.87
N SER A 25 3.00 -2.26 4.83
CA SER A 25 2.35 -3.56 4.62
C SER A 25 2.75 -4.22 3.29
N ILE A 26 2.76 -3.45 2.20
CA ILE A 26 3.21 -3.91 0.88
C ILE A 26 4.66 -4.42 0.93
N ARG A 27 5.57 -3.67 1.59
CA ARG A 27 6.97 -4.11 1.73
C ARG A 27 7.09 -5.43 2.50
N GLY A 28 6.29 -5.59 3.56
CA GLY A 28 6.21 -6.84 4.31
C GLY A 28 5.76 -8.01 3.45
N LEU A 29 4.71 -7.83 2.64
CA LEU A 29 4.22 -8.86 1.72
C LEU A 29 5.26 -9.24 0.66
N VAL A 30 5.96 -8.25 0.08
CA VAL A 30 7.04 -8.53 -0.88
C VAL A 30 8.15 -9.38 -0.26
N ALA A 31 8.56 -9.07 0.97
CA ALA A 31 9.56 -9.86 1.68
C ALA A 31 9.06 -11.27 1.97
N SER A 32 7.80 -11.41 2.40
CA SER A 32 7.18 -12.70 2.69
C SER A 32 7.06 -13.60 1.45
N VAL A 33 6.57 -13.07 0.33
CA VAL A 33 6.47 -13.82 -0.94
C VAL A 33 7.85 -14.31 -1.40
N ARG A 34 8.87 -13.44 -1.31
CA ARG A 34 10.25 -13.83 -1.65
C ARG A 34 10.80 -14.92 -0.74
N SER A 35 10.47 -14.87 0.55
CA SER A 35 10.88 -15.89 1.51
C SER A 35 10.20 -17.23 1.23
N ALA A 36 8.91 -17.22 0.87
CA ALA A 36 8.15 -18.42 0.53
C ALA A 36 8.62 -19.10 -0.77
N LEU A 37 9.19 -18.31 -1.69
CA LEU A 37 9.75 -18.76 -2.97
C LEU A 37 11.29 -18.65 -2.99
N SER A 38 11.94 -19.02 -1.89
CA SER A 38 13.39 -18.96 -1.77
C SER A 38 14.06 -19.88 -2.80
N PRO A 39 15.07 -19.42 -3.56
CA PRO A 39 15.78 -20.23 -4.55
C PRO A 39 16.70 -21.28 -3.94
N TYR A 40 16.85 -21.28 -2.61
CA TYR A 40 17.69 -22.23 -1.87
C TYR A 40 16.90 -23.39 -1.27
N VAL A 41 15.59 -23.43 -1.51
CA VAL A 41 14.68 -24.46 -1.03
C VAL A 41 14.36 -25.40 -2.20
N GLU A 42 14.32 -26.71 -1.94
CA GLU A 42 13.94 -27.70 -2.94
C GLU A 42 12.50 -27.46 -3.41
N ILE A 43 12.19 -27.83 -4.66
CA ILE A 43 10.88 -27.54 -5.27
C ILE A 43 9.72 -28.10 -4.43
N ASP A 44 9.91 -29.30 -3.88
CA ASP A 44 8.90 -30.01 -3.08
C ASP A 44 8.63 -29.34 -1.72
N ASP A 45 9.55 -28.50 -1.25
CA ASP A 45 9.47 -27.79 0.03
C ASP A 45 8.99 -26.33 -0.13
N LEU A 46 8.75 -25.87 -1.37
CA LEU A 46 8.27 -24.51 -1.62
C LEU A 46 6.84 -24.33 -1.12
N SER A 47 6.61 -23.24 -0.40
CA SER A 47 5.28 -22.87 0.12
C SER A 47 4.46 -22.13 -0.94
N CYS A 48 4.24 -22.78 -2.09
CA CYS A 48 3.62 -22.17 -3.28
C CYS A 48 2.21 -21.62 -3.00
N ASP A 49 1.39 -22.33 -2.23
CA ASP A 49 0.02 -21.88 -1.89
C ASP A 49 0.04 -20.58 -1.07
N VAL A 50 0.97 -20.49 -0.12
CA VAL A 50 1.15 -19.28 0.71
C VAL A 50 1.64 -18.12 -0.15
N ALA A 51 2.62 -18.36 -1.02
CA ALA A 51 3.13 -17.36 -1.94
C ALA A 51 2.03 -16.84 -2.89
N ALA A 52 1.20 -17.73 -3.42
CA ALA A 52 0.09 -17.39 -4.30
C ALA A 52 -0.95 -16.51 -3.57
N GLN A 53 -1.36 -16.91 -2.37
CA GLN A 53 -2.30 -16.13 -1.55
C GLN A 53 -1.76 -14.73 -1.24
N GLN A 54 -0.49 -14.65 -0.81
CA GLN A 54 0.16 -13.38 -0.50
C GLN A 54 0.38 -12.49 -1.73
N ALA A 55 0.61 -13.08 -2.91
CA ALA A 55 0.73 -12.34 -4.16
C ALA A 55 -0.60 -11.69 -4.57
N VAL A 56 -1.73 -12.37 -4.37
CA VAL A 56 -3.07 -11.79 -4.60
C VAL A 56 -3.31 -10.63 -3.65
N GLU A 57 -3.06 -10.81 -2.35
CA GLU A 57 -3.20 -9.73 -1.36
C GLU A 57 -2.29 -8.53 -1.70
N LEU A 58 -1.06 -8.79 -2.14
CA LEU A 58 -0.13 -7.76 -2.58
C LEU A 58 -0.69 -6.96 -3.76
N ALA A 59 -1.31 -7.62 -4.74
CA ALA A 59 -1.91 -6.96 -5.90
C ALA A 59 -3.06 -6.04 -5.48
N GLU A 60 -3.95 -6.50 -4.61
CA GLU A 60 -5.06 -5.70 -4.06
C GLU A 60 -4.55 -4.46 -3.32
N LYS A 61 -3.55 -4.64 -2.44
CA LYS A 61 -2.95 -3.51 -1.72
C LYS A 61 -2.25 -2.53 -2.66
N GLN A 62 -1.61 -3.01 -3.73
CA GLN A 62 -0.98 -2.15 -4.72
C GLN A 62 -2.00 -1.31 -5.48
N ILE A 63 -3.16 -1.88 -5.84
CA ILE A 63 -4.28 -1.13 -6.44
C ILE A 63 -4.73 -0.04 -5.47
N ARG A 64 -5.00 -0.40 -4.22
CA ARG A 64 -5.45 0.55 -3.21
C ARG A 64 -4.43 1.66 -2.95
N TYR A 65 -3.14 1.34 -2.98
CA TYR A 65 -2.07 2.31 -2.84
C TYR A 65 -2.09 3.36 -3.95
N LYS A 66 -2.30 2.93 -5.20
CA LYS A 66 -2.40 3.84 -6.35
C LYS A 66 -3.62 4.74 -6.26
N GLU A 67 -4.76 4.19 -5.87
CA GLU A 67 -5.99 4.99 -5.65
C GLU A 67 -5.75 6.07 -4.60
N LEU A 68 -5.21 5.69 -3.45
CA LEU A 68 -4.96 6.62 -2.34
C LEU A 68 -3.92 7.69 -2.70
N ALA A 69 -2.87 7.32 -3.43
CA ALA A 69 -1.90 8.27 -3.95
C ALA A 69 -2.54 9.28 -4.92
N SER A 70 -3.49 8.83 -5.75
CA SER A 70 -4.27 9.71 -6.63
C SER A 70 -5.19 10.64 -5.85
N GLU A 71 -5.88 10.14 -4.81
CA GLU A 71 -6.70 10.96 -3.90
C GLU A 71 -5.86 12.06 -3.23
N ILE A 72 -4.68 11.70 -2.70
CA ILE A 72 -3.74 12.65 -2.09
C ILE A 72 -3.29 13.71 -3.08
N LYS A 73 -2.94 13.31 -4.32
CA LYS A 73 -2.57 14.26 -5.37
C LYS A 73 -3.70 15.23 -5.69
N ALA A 74 -4.95 14.76 -5.75
CA ALA A 74 -6.10 15.62 -5.97
C ALA A 74 -6.31 16.61 -4.81
N LEU A 75 -6.12 16.18 -3.56
CA LEU A 75 -6.19 17.03 -2.38
C LEU A 75 -5.08 18.10 -2.35
N HIS A 76 -3.84 17.75 -2.70
CA HIS A 76 -2.75 18.72 -2.85
C HIS A 76 -3.11 19.79 -3.90
N ASN A 77 -3.55 19.36 -5.09
CA ASN A 77 -3.98 20.29 -6.14
C ASN A 77 -5.11 21.22 -5.67
N ALA A 78 -6.10 20.70 -4.94
CA ALA A 78 -7.22 21.48 -4.42
C ALA A 78 -6.81 22.48 -3.33
N LEU A 79 -5.75 22.17 -2.58
CA LEU A 79 -5.12 23.06 -1.60
C LEU A 79 -4.10 24.03 -2.22
N GLY A 80 -3.86 23.96 -3.53
CA GLY A 80 -2.90 24.78 -4.26
C GLY A 80 -1.44 24.39 -4.02
N ARG A 81 -1.17 23.10 -3.79
CA ARG A 81 0.15 22.51 -3.54
C ARG A 81 0.53 21.51 -4.62
#